data_AF-A0A175Y8G5-F1
#
_entry.id   AF-A0A175Y8G5-F1
#
_cell.length_a   1.000
_cell.length_b   1.000
_cell.length_c   1.000
_cell.angle_alpha   90.00
_cell.angle_beta   90.00
_cell.angle_gamma   90.00
#
_symmetry.space_group_name_H-M   'P 1'
#
loop_
_entity.id
_entity.type
_entity.pdbx_description
1 polymer ?
#
loop_
_entity_poly.entity_id
_entity_poly.type
_entity_poly.pdbx_seq_one_letter_code
_entity_poly.pdbx_strand_id
1 'polypeptide(L)'
;MTDAPSDLADRYARRVLALIGHCPVGKSLKAQDTGRFADCSRKRGKAELRLKVGLRSDVTGRALLHARFRIGFPFGREPVVVLHHLEGRRETDELTVRQEKFLSALMTWAEQVLPDVTPTEPGPRTPLWQRQFAELYHRLSGRSLASARRRLREGFFVDQEDTSESMRIDSFLELLSEEGWVALVDWKEETVDELVQEIARQRLAAARVRSVDTIDPASLAEAGYAIISLEDGSDGSTIAIAARDDIETVAQLLGEVAPHMTLRA
;
A
#
# COMPACT_ATOMS: atom_id res chain seq x y z
N MET A 1 -8.67 13.04 -16.05
CA MET A 1 -7.73 12.31 -16.91
C MET A 1 -8.54 11.38 -17.78
N THR A 2 -8.59 11.67 -19.08
CA THR A 2 -9.32 10.91 -20.09
C THR A 2 -8.45 9.78 -20.58
N ASP A 3 -8.93 8.53 -20.45
CA ASP A 3 -8.33 7.31 -21.00
C ASP A 3 -8.13 7.48 -22.53
N ALA A 4 -6.98 7.99 -22.98
CA ALA A 4 -6.70 8.19 -24.40
C ALA A 4 -5.93 6.97 -24.98
N PRO A 5 -6.32 6.46 -26.15
CA PRO A 5 -5.56 5.43 -26.84
C PRO A 5 -4.20 5.99 -27.30
N SER A 6 -3.14 5.20 -27.17
CA SER A 6 -1.79 5.53 -27.67
C SER A 6 -1.42 4.66 -28.86
N ASP A 7 -0.62 5.16 -29.81
CA ASP A 7 -0.15 4.41 -30.98
C ASP A 7 0.50 3.07 -30.57
N LEU A 8 1.22 3.08 -29.45
CA LEU A 8 1.82 1.89 -28.88
C LEU A 8 0.77 0.90 -28.38
N ALA A 9 -0.29 1.36 -27.71
CA ALA A 9 -1.40 0.51 -27.30
C ALA A 9 -2.11 -0.13 -28.51
N ASP A 10 -2.31 0.63 -29.59
CA ASP A 10 -2.93 0.15 -30.83
C ASP A 10 -2.08 -0.93 -31.52
N ARG A 11 -0.74 -0.78 -31.54
CA ARG A 11 0.17 -1.82 -32.05
C ARG A 11 -0.01 -3.17 -31.34
N TYR A 12 -0.30 -3.15 -30.03
CA TYR A 12 -0.50 -4.35 -29.23
C TYR A 12 -1.96 -4.78 -29.11
N ALA A 13 -2.93 -3.96 -29.53
CA ALA A 13 -4.36 -4.16 -29.25
C ALA A 13 -4.87 -5.55 -29.62
N ARG A 14 -4.53 -6.05 -30.83
CA ARG A 14 -4.93 -7.40 -31.27
C ARG A 14 -4.41 -8.51 -30.37
N ARG A 15 -3.14 -8.42 -29.95
CA ARG A 15 -2.48 -9.40 -29.08
C ARG A 15 -3.08 -9.38 -27.68
N VAL A 16 -3.32 -8.18 -27.15
CA VAL A 16 -3.94 -7.98 -25.84
C VAL A 16 -5.38 -8.50 -25.83
N LEU A 17 -6.17 -8.24 -26.88
CA LEU A 17 -7.53 -8.73 -27.04
C LEU A 17 -7.58 -10.26 -27.10
N ALA A 18 -6.67 -10.89 -27.86
CA ALA A 18 -6.56 -12.35 -27.93
C ALA A 18 -6.28 -12.95 -26.54
N LEU A 19 -5.28 -12.43 -25.83
CA LEU A 19 -4.95 -12.86 -24.46
C LEU A 19 -6.12 -12.71 -23.49
N ILE A 20 -6.79 -11.56 -23.51
CA ILE A 20 -7.97 -11.30 -22.66
C ILE A 20 -9.15 -12.21 -23.02
N GLY A 21 -9.24 -12.67 -24.27
CA GLY A 21 -10.20 -13.68 -24.70
C GLY A 21 -10.09 -14.99 -23.93
N HIS A 22 -8.87 -15.38 -23.53
CA HIS A 22 -8.63 -16.57 -22.72
C HIS A 22 -8.96 -16.39 -21.23
N CYS A 23 -9.14 -15.15 -20.76
CA CYS A 23 -9.30 -14.85 -19.34
C CYS A 23 -10.77 -14.95 -18.90
N PRO A 24 -11.11 -15.88 -17.99
CA PRO A 24 -12.50 -16.07 -17.58
C PRO A 24 -13.02 -14.85 -16.80
N VAL A 25 -14.28 -14.51 -17.05
CA VAL A 25 -14.95 -13.40 -16.34
C VAL A 25 -15.01 -13.72 -14.84
N GLY A 26 -14.54 -12.78 -14.02
CA GLY A 26 -14.53 -12.92 -12.57
C GLY A 26 -13.37 -13.74 -12.02
N LYS A 27 -12.41 -14.19 -12.85
CA LYS A 27 -11.19 -14.89 -12.42
C LYS A 27 -9.93 -14.19 -12.96
N SER A 28 -8.76 -14.61 -12.49
CA SER A 28 -7.47 -14.12 -12.98
C SER A 28 -6.55 -15.28 -13.39
N LEU A 29 -5.86 -15.11 -14.52
CA LEU A 29 -4.78 -15.99 -14.97
C LEU A 29 -3.45 -15.35 -14.59
N LYS A 30 -2.64 -16.04 -13.80
CA LYS A 30 -1.35 -15.52 -13.31
C LYS A 30 -0.23 -16.47 -13.65
N ALA A 31 0.74 -15.97 -14.39
CA ALA A 31 2.00 -16.66 -14.68
C ALA A 31 3.16 -15.86 -14.11
N GLN A 32 4.12 -16.55 -13.52
CA GLN A 32 5.34 -15.94 -13.02
C GLN A 32 6.52 -16.88 -13.28
N ASP A 33 7.64 -16.27 -13.69
CA ASP A 33 8.95 -16.90 -13.83
C ASP A 33 10.02 -15.93 -13.31
N THR A 34 11.27 -16.36 -13.24
CA THR A 34 12.45 -15.64 -12.76
C THR A 34 12.57 -14.25 -13.41
N GLY A 35 11.98 -13.25 -12.76
CA GLY A 35 11.96 -11.86 -13.20
C GLY A 35 10.84 -11.47 -14.18
N ARG A 36 9.92 -12.36 -14.56
CA ARG A 36 8.77 -12.07 -15.45
C ARG A 36 7.44 -12.37 -14.76
N PHE A 37 6.44 -11.54 -15.02
CA PHE A 37 5.11 -11.68 -14.45
C PHE A 37 4.05 -11.28 -15.48
N ALA A 38 3.02 -12.11 -15.63
CA ALA A 38 1.83 -11.82 -16.41
C ALA A 38 0.58 -12.11 -15.55
N ASP A 39 -0.34 -11.15 -15.51
CA ASP A 39 -1.63 -11.27 -14.83
C ASP A 39 -2.72 -10.73 -15.72
N CYS A 40 -3.65 -11.61 -16.10
CA CYS A 40 -4.80 -11.25 -16.89
C CYS A 40 -6.08 -11.42 -16.06
N SER A 41 -6.88 -10.37 -15.98
CA SER A 41 -8.13 -10.36 -15.23
C SER A 41 -9.26 -9.75 -16.03
N ARG A 42 -10.46 -10.32 -15.92
CA ARG A 42 -11.66 -9.84 -16.62
C ARG A 42 -12.81 -9.63 -15.64
N LYS A 43 -13.45 -8.47 -15.71
CA LYS A 43 -14.65 -8.09 -14.94
C LYS A 43 -15.78 -7.74 -15.90
N ARG A 44 -17.01 -7.60 -15.38
CA ARG A 44 -18.14 -7.11 -16.18
C ARG A 44 -17.80 -5.72 -16.75
N GLY A 45 -17.76 -5.60 -18.08
CA GLY A 45 -17.50 -4.36 -18.80
C GLY A 45 -16.05 -3.87 -18.86
N LYS A 46 -15.09 -4.54 -18.20
CA LYS A 46 -13.66 -4.15 -18.21
C LYS A 46 -12.73 -5.36 -18.13
N ALA A 47 -11.61 -5.33 -18.84
CA ALA A 47 -10.54 -6.30 -18.70
C ALA A 47 -9.18 -5.62 -18.53
N GLU A 48 -8.22 -6.37 -18.02
CA GLU A 48 -6.89 -5.87 -17.71
C GLU A 48 -5.83 -6.94 -17.88
N LEU A 49 -4.75 -6.58 -18.58
CA LEU A 49 -3.55 -7.39 -18.73
C LEU A 49 -2.37 -6.61 -18.13
N ARG A 50 -1.73 -7.17 -17.11
CA ARG A 50 -0.52 -6.62 -16.48
C ARG A 50 0.67 -7.47 -16.85
N LEU A 51 1.71 -6.84 -17.35
CA LEU A 51 2.97 -7.45 -17.70
C LEU A 51 4.09 -6.74 -16.93
N LYS A 52 4.93 -7.51 -16.22
CA LYS A 52 6.11 -6.97 -15.53
C LYS A 52 7.35 -7.77 -15.87
N VAL A 53 8.46 -7.07 -16.06
CA VAL A 53 9.77 -7.68 -16.14
C VAL A 53 10.81 -6.84 -15.40
N GLY A 54 11.61 -7.50 -14.56
CA GLY A 54 12.79 -6.89 -13.96
C GLY A 54 13.85 -6.67 -15.03
N LEU A 55 14.27 -5.42 -15.19
CA LEU A 55 15.37 -5.02 -16.05
C LEU A 55 16.58 -4.66 -15.18
N ARG A 56 17.78 -5.02 -15.64
CA ARG A 56 18.99 -4.49 -15.02
C ARG A 56 19.22 -3.09 -15.59
N SER A 57 19.17 -2.08 -14.73
CA SER A 57 19.57 -0.71 -15.07
C SER A 57 21.06 -0.56 -14.80
N ASP A 58 21.80 -0.04 -15.77
CA ASP A 58 23.23 0.22 -15.63
C ASP A 58 23.50 1.44 -14.73
N VAL A 59 22.47 2.24 -14.43
CA VAL A 59 22.54 3.46 -13.60
C VAL A 59 22.03 3.22 -12.17
N THR A 60 20.93 2.47 -12.00
CA THR A 60 20.23 2.29 -10.71
C THR A 60 20.27 0.85 -10.20
N GLY A 61 20.89 -0.08 -10.94
CA GLY A 61 21.01 -1.50 -10.57
C GLY A 61 19.72 -2.32 -10.70
N ARG A 62 18.54 -1.68 -10.68
CA ARG A 62 17.21 -2.30 -10.88
C ARG A 62 16.30 -1.32 -11.61
N ALA A 63 15.91 -1.64 -12.84
CA ALA A 63 14.80 -1.00 -13.54
C ALA A 63 13.63 -1.99 -13.61
N LEU A 64 12.38 -1.52 -13.58
CA LEU A 64 11.22 -2.40 -13.72
C LEU A 64 10.39 -1.91 -14.90
N LEU A 65 10.31 -2.70 -15.97
CA LEU A 65 9.26 -2.47 -16.97
C LEU A 65 7.96 -3.01 -16.40
N HIS A 66 7.01 -2.13 -16.13
CA HIS A 66 5.69 -2.48 -15.64
C HIS A 66 4.63 -1.90 -16.57
N ALA A 67 4.19 -2.71 -17.53
CA ALA A 67 3.17 -2.36 -18.52
C ALA A 67 1.80 -2.87 -18.06
N ARG A 68 0.79 -2.00 -18.12
CA ARG A 68 -0.60 -2.35 -17.81
C ARG A 68 -1.49 -1.93 -18.96
N PHE A 69 -2.08 -2.91 -19.64
CA PHE A 69 -3.11 -2.70 -20.64
C PHE A 69 -4.49 -2.79 -20.00
N ARG A 70 -5.33 -1.78 -20.22
CA ARG A 70 -6.73 -1.75 -19.78
C ARG A 70 -7.63 -1.76 -20.99
N ILE A 71 -8.62 -2.63 -20.96
CA ILE A 71 -9.66 -2.71 -21.99
C ILE A 71 -11.00 -2.31 -21.40
N GLY A 72 -11.59 -1.26 -21.96
CA GLY A 72 -13.00 -0.96 -21.76
C GLY A 72 -13.84 -1.72 -22.79
N PHE A 73 -14.96 -2.31 -22.36
CA PHE A 73 -16.00 -2.81 -23.28
C PHE A 73 -17.21 -1.86 -23.22
N PRO A 74 -17.13 -0.67 -23.84
CA PRO A 74 -18.29 0.21 -23.97
C PRO A 74 -19.40 -0.49 -24.77
N PHE A 75 -20.65 -0.36 -24.32
CA PHE A 75 -21.80 -0.96 -25.00
C PHE A 75 -21.90 -0.48 -26.45
N GLY A 76 -21.86 -1.42 -27.40
CA GLY A 76 -22.01 -1.14 -28.83
C GLY A 76 -20.84 -0.40 -29.50
N ARG A 77 -19.66 -0.35 -28.85
CA ARG A 77 -18.46 0.28 -29.39
C ARG A 77 -17.27 -0.67 -29.37
N GLU A 78 -16.28 -0.38 -30.21
CA GLU A 78 -15.03 -1.13 -30.23
C GLU A 78 -14.30 -1.05 -28.88
N PRO A 79 -13.61 -2.13 -28.47
CA PRO A 79 -12.86 -2.14 -27.23
C PRO A 79 -11.68 -1.16 -27.31
N VAL A 80 -11.59 -0.26 -26.35
CA VAL A 80 -10.49 0.71 -26.25
C VAL A 80 -9.38 0.12 -25.40
N VAL A 81 -8.16 0.05 -25.94
CA VAL A 81 -6.97 -0.46 -25.24
C VAL A 81 -6.09 0.73 -24.82
N VAL A 82 -5.78 0.81 -23.53
CA VAL A 82 -4.92 1.87 -22.97
C VAL A 82 -3.72 1.25 -22.28
N LEU A 83 -2.52 1.79 -22.52
CA LEU A 83 -1.26 1.34 -21.92
C LEU A 83 -0.76 2.33 -20.86
N HIS A 84 -0.45 1.83 -19.67
CA HIS A 84 0.20 2.59 -18.60
C HIS A 84 1.58 2.01 -18.25
N HIS A 85 2.55 2.88 -18.00
CA HIS A 85 3.82 2.54 -17.37
C HIS A 85 3.83 2.96 -15.88
N LEU A 86 3.93 1.98 -14.97
CA LEU A 86 3.64 2.21 -13.56
C LEU A 86 4.73 2.88 -12.73
N GLU A 87 5.94 3.11 -13.26
CA GLU A 87 6.91 4.03 -12.64
C GLU A 87 6.46 5.51 -12.72
N GLY A 88 5.42 5.84 -13.50
CA GLY A 88 4.93 7.22 -13.66
C GLY A 88 3.50 7.50 -13.23
N ARG A 89 2.67 6.50 -12.88
CA ARG A 89 1.18 6.62 -12.72
C ARG A 89 0.50 7.43 -13.86
N ARG A 90 1.13 7.58 -15.02
CA ARG A 90 0.67 8.36 -16.17
C ARG A 90 0.51 7.44 -17.37
N GLU A 91 -0.41 7.78 -18.27
CA GLU A 91 -0.42 7.24 -19.62
C GLU A 91 0.94 7.54 -20.26
N THR A 92 1.48 6.57 -20.98
CA THR A 92 2.79 6.73 -21.63
C THR A 92 2.65 6.40 -23.09
N ASP A 93 2.79 7.43 -23.92
CA ASP A 93 2.91 7.29 -25.37
C ASP A 93 4.30 6.79 -25.77
N GLU A 94 5.29 6.97 -24.89
CA GLU A 94 6.69 6.73 -25.20
C GLU A 94 7.33 5.74 -24.22
N LEU A 95 7.68 4.57 -24.74
CA LEU A 95 8.69 3.70 -24.15
C LEU A 95 9.98 3.86 -24.96
N THR A 96 11.14 3.70 -24.32
CA THR A 96 12.39 3.60 -25.06
C THR A 96 12.37 2.39 -26.01
N VAL A 97 13.12 2.44 -27.11
CA VAL A 97 13.27 1.29 -28.04
C VAL A 97 13.66 0.00 -27.31
N ARG A 98 14.49 0.09 -26.25
CA ARG A 98 14.87 -1.04 -25.41
C ARG A 98 13.68 -1.59 -24.61
N GLN A 99 12.88 -0.72 -23.98
CA GLN A 99 11.67 -1.12 -23.26
C GLN A 99 10.60 -1.71 -24.18
N GLU A 100 10.42 -1.17 -25.39
CA GLU A 100 9.49 -1.76 -26.38
C GLU A 100 9.90 -3.18 -26.79
N LYS A 101 11.20 -3.44 -27.00
CA LYS A 101 11.71 -4.80 -27.27
C LYS A 101 11.40 -5.75 -26.12
N PHE A 102 11.59 -5.32 -24.88
CA PHE A 102 11.25 -6.11 -23.70
C PHE A 102 9.75 -6.33 -23.57
N LEU A 103 8.92 -5.32 -23.85
CA LEU A 103 7.46 -5.45 -23.85
C LEU A 103 6.99 -6.47 -24.89
N SER A 104 7.55 -6.42 -26.11
CA SER A 104 7.23 -7.40 -27.16
C SER A 104 7.58 -8.82 -26.75
N ALA A 105 8.79 -9.03 -26.21
CA ALA A 105 9.23 -10.33 -25.72
C ALA A 105 8.35 -10.85 -24.56
N LEU A 106 7.96 -9.95 -23.65
CA LEU A 106 7.10 -10.27 -22.52
C LEU A 106 5.68 -10.61 -22.98
N MET A 107 5.18 -9.96 -24.03
CA MET A 107 3.90 -10.29 -24.66
C MET A 107 3.96 -11.68 -25.29
N THR A 108 5.02 -12.01 -26.03
CA THR A 108 5.20 -13.34 -26.65
C THR A 108 5.26 -14.43 -25.59
N TRP A 109 5.95 -14.18 -24.48
CA TRP A 109 5.96 -15.11 -23.36
C TRP A 109 4.56 -15.26 -22.74
N ALA A 110 3.83 -14.16 -22.50
CA ALA A 110 2.48 -14.20 -21.96
C ALA A 110 1.50 -15.00 -22.84
N GLU A 111 1.61 -14.87 -24.17
CA GLU A 111 0.85 -15.65 -25.17
C GLU A 111 1.10 -17.15 -25.08
N GLN A 112 2.31 -17.56 -24.69
CA GLN A 112 2.66 -18.97 -24.53
C GLN A 112 2.16 -19.54 -23.20
N VAL A 113 2.27 -18.78 -22.11
CA VAL A 113 2.04 -19.32 -20.76
C VAL A 113 0.61 -19.13 -20.25
N LEU A 114 -0.04 -18.00 -20.53
CA LEU A 114 -1.35 -17.70 -19.94
C LEU A 114 -2.46 -18.67 -20.36
N PRO A 115 -2.54 -19.17 -21.60
CA PRO A 115 -3.60 -20.11 -22.00
C PRO A 115 -3.62 -21.41 -21.18
N ASP A 116 -2.46 -21.85 -20.69
CA ASP A 116 -2.30 -23.11 -19.94
C ASP A 116 -2.40 -22.93 -18.41
N VAL A 117 -2.56 -21.70 -17.93
CA VAL A 117 -2.65 -21.42 -16.49
C VAL A 117 -4.04 -21.72 -15.96
N THR A 118 -4.10 -22.47 -14.84
CA THR A 118 -5.35 -22.68 -14.11
C THR A 118 -5.92 -21.37 -13.58
N PRO A 119 -7.18 -21.03 -13.88
CA PRO A 119 -7.80 -19.80 -13.38
C PRO A 119 -7.86 -19.76 -11.86
N THR A 120 -7.30 -18.69 -11.30
CA THR A 120 -7.42 -18.40 -9.86
C THR A 120 -8.61 -17.49 -9.62
N GLU A 121 -9.36 -17.77 -8.55
CA GLU A 121 -10.35 -16.81 -8.09
C GLU A 121 -9.64 -15.51 -7.67
N PRO A 122 -10.28 -14.34 -7.88
CA PRO A 122 -9.75 -13.10 -7.35
C PRO A 122 -9.64 -13.30 -5.85
N GLY A 123 -8.42 -13.19 -5.30
CA GLY A 123 -8.24 -13.22 -3.86
C GLY A 123 -9.20 -12.21 -3.21
N PRO A 124 -9.76 -12.51 -2.04
CA PRO A 124 -10.70 -11.63 -1.37
C PRO A 124 -10.13 -10.22 -1.36
N ARG A 125 -10.94 -9.25 -1.81
CA ARG A 125 -10.54 -7.84 -1.73
C ARG A 125 -10.21 -7.58 -0.28
N THR A 126 -8.95 -7.27 0.00
CA THR A 126 -8.53 -6.87 1.35
C THR A 126 -9.50 -5.79 1.83
N PRO A 127 -10.22 -6.04 2.94
CA PRO A 127 -11.16 -5.08 3.51
C PRO A 127 -10.50 -3.70 3.65
N LEU A 128 -11.29 -2.64 3.50
CA LEU A 128 -10.78 -1.27 3.57
C LEU A 128 -10.04 -1.02 4.89
N TRP A 129 -10.63 -1.45 6.00
CA TRP A 129 -10.04 -1.32 7.34
C TRP A 129 -8.65 -1.95 7.41
N GLN A 130 -8.46 -3.18 6.90
CA GLN A 130 -7.15 -3.83 6.89
C GLN A 130 -6.10 -3.02 6.09
N ARG A 131 -6.53 -2.30 5.05
CA ARG A 131 -5.64 -1.42 4.29
C ARG A 131 -5.28 -0.17 5.08
N GLN A 132 -6.25 0.42 5.78
CA GLN A 132 -6.04 1.62 6.61
C GLN A 132 -5.14 1.32 7.80
N PHE A 133 -5.40 0.25 8.57
CA PHE A 133 -4.54 -0.17 9.68
C PHE A 133 -3.11 -0.52 9.24
N ALA A 134 -2.94 -1.15 8.07
CA ALA A 134 -1.61 -1.41 7.53
C ALA A 134 -0.85 -0.14 7.11
N GLU A 135 -1.55 0.87 6.57
CA GLU A 135 -0.95 2.16 6.26
C GLU A 135 -0.59 2.91 7.54
N LEU A 136 -1.49 2.94 8.52
CA LEU A 136 -1.24 3.57 9.82
C LEU A 136 -0.03 2.93 10.52
N TYR A 137 0.02 1.60 10.61
CA TYR A 137 1.18 0.90 11.18
C TYR A 137 2.48 1.16 10.40
N HIS A 138 2.42 1.26 9.06
CA HIS A 138 3.58 1.63 8.25
C HIS A 138 4.12 3.01 8.64
N ARG A 139 3.24 4.01 8.81
CA ARG A 139 3.62 5.39 9.15
C ARG A 139 4.15 5.53 10.58
N LEU A 140 3.52 4.83 11.53
CA LEU A 140 3.96 4.84 12.92
C LEU A 140 5.29 4.09 13.09
N SER A 141 5.39 2.88 12.51
CA SER A 141 6.58 2.03 12.71
C SER A 141 7.77 2.36 11.81
N GLY A 142 7.54 3.07 10.70
CA GLY A 142 8.51 3.28 9.63
C GLY A 142 8.92 2.00 8.88
N ARG A 143 8.26 0.85 9.14
CA ARG A 143 8.47 -0.40 8.39
C ARG A 143 7.79 -0.31 7.04
N SER A 144 8.30 -0.97 6.00
CA SER A 144 7.63 -0.97 4.69
C SER A 144 6.18 -1.48 4.77
N LEU A 145 5.29 -0.95 3.93
CA LEU A 145 3.88 -1.36 3.88
C LEU A 145 3.68 -2.88 3.73
N ALA A 146 4.59 -3.56 3.02
CA ALA A 146 4.56 -5.02 2.89
C ALA A 146 4.87 -5.73 4.22
N SER A 147 5.85 -5.22 4.98
CA SER A 147 6.20 -5.72 6.30
C SER A 147 5.09 -5.43 7.32
N ALA A 148 4.50 -4.24 7.29
CA ALA A 148 3.35 -3.86 8.10
C ALA A 148 2.16 -4.83 7.90
N ARG A 149 1.77 -5.08 6.64
CA ARG A 149 0.71 -6.02 6.31
C ARG A 149 0.99 -7.44 6.78
N ARG A 150 2.24 -7.89 6.67
CA ARG A 150 2.63 -9.22 7.14
C ARG A 150 2.50 -9.32 8.65
N ARG A 151 3.03 -8.34 9.39
CA ARG A 151 2.98 -8.28 10.85
C ARG A 151 1.55 -8.29 11.38
N LEU A 152 0.65 -7.51 10.76
CA LEU A 152 -0.75 -7.44 11.16
C LEU A 152 -1.55 -8.68 10.74
N ARG A 153 -1.17 -9.35 9.65
CA ARG A 153 -1.85 -10.59 9.22
C ARG A 153 -1.60 -11.76 10.15
N GLU A 154 -0.41 -11.84 10.77
CA GLU A 154 -0.01 -12.96 11.63
C GLU A 154 -0.66 -12.92 13.04
N GLY A 155 -1.58 -11.98 13.32
CA GLY A 155 -2.38 -11.96 14.55
C GLY A 155 -3.57 -11.02 14.43
N PHE A 156 -3.31 -9.71 14.35
CA PHE A 156 -4.36 -8.69 14.39
C PHE A 156 -5.50 -8.86 13.37
N PHE A 157 -5.23 -9.05 12.07
CA PHE A 157 -6.31 -9.13 11.07
C PHE A 157 -7.17 -10.37 11.17
N VAL A 158 -6.62 -11.48 11.68
CA VAL A 158 -7.35 -12.73 11.86
C VAL A 158 -8.23 -12.62 13.10
N ASP A 159 -7.67 -12.11 14.20
CA ASP A 159 -8.37 -11.98 15.48
C ASP A 159 -9.51 -10.95 15.43
N GLN A 160 -9.41 -9.98 14.50
CA GLN A 160 -10.33 -8.84 14.40
C GLN A 160 -11.29 -8.92 13.20
N GLU A 161 -11.42 -10.09 12.58
CA GLU A 161 -12.28 -10.27 11.39
C GLU A 161 -13.75 -9.92 11.70
N ASP A 162 -14.28 -10.45 12.80
CA ASP A 162 -15.69 -10.34 13.19
C ASP A 162 -15.97 -9.24 14.25
N THR A 163 -14.98 -8.42 14.60
CA THR A 163 -15.12 -7.40 15.66
C THR A 163 -15.70 -6.08 15.14
N SER A 164 -16.20 -5.24 16.05
CA SER A 164 -16.69 -3.90 15.73
C SER A 164 -15.53 -2.93 15.45
N GLU A 165 -15.79 -1.82 14.76
CA GLU A 165 -14.77 -0.80 14.46
C GLU A 165 -14.09 -0.26 15.74
N SER A 166 -14.87 -0.02 16.81
CA SER A 166 -14.35 0.39 18.12
C SER A 166 -13.38 -0.65 18.68
N MET A 167 -13.76 -1.93 18.70
CA MET A 167 -12.89 -2.98 19.23
C MET A 167 -11.60 -3.13 18.41
N ARG A 168 -11.67 -2.90 17.09
CA ARG A 168 -10.47 -2.95 16.24
C ARG A 168 -9.49 -1.84 16.58
N ILE A 169 -9.97 -0.61 16.81
CA ILE A 169 -9.06 0.48 17.19
C ILE A 169 -8.48 0.24 18.58
N ASP A 170 -9.29 -0.21 19.55
CA ASP A 170 -8.84 -0.47 20.92
C ASP A 170 -7.73 -1.54 20.93
N SER A 171 -7.97 -2.69 20.27
CA SER A 171 -6.96 -3.74 20.13
C SER A 171 -5.75 -3.32 19.31
N PHE A 172 -5.90 -2.37 18.38
CA PHE A 172 -4.77 -1.83 17.63
C PHE A 172 -3.91 -0.92 18.48
N LEU A 173 -4.52 -0.09 19.33
CA LEU A 173 -3.83 0.77 20.28
C LEU A 173 -3.11 -0.07 21.35
N GLU A 174 -3.72 -1.16 21.81
CA GLU A 174 -3.07 -2.16 22.68
C GLU A 174 -1.83 -2.76 22.01
N LEU A 175 -1.97 -3.25 20.77
CA LEU A 175 -0.84 -3.77 19.98
C LEU A 175 0.28 -2.74 19.84
N LEU A 176 -0.09 -1.48 19.58
CA LEU A 176 0.89 -0.40 19.46
C LEU A 176 1.55 -0.10 20.80
N SER A 177 0.82 -0.16 21.91
CA SER A 177 1.33 0.01 23.28
C SER A 177 2.32 -1.10 23.64
N GLU A 178 1.99 -2.36 23.37
CA GLU A 178 2.90 -3.51 23.58
C GLU A 178 4.20 -3.38 22.78
N GLU A 179 4.13 -2.78 21.59
CA GLU A 179 5.29 -2.50 20.75
C GLU A 179 5.94 -1.11 21.05
N GLY A 180 5.46 -0.41 22.07
CA GLY A 180 5.95 0.86 22.61
C GLY A 180 5.65 2.11 21.76
N TRP A 181 4.74 2.03 20.80
CA TRP A 181 4.42 3.14 19.85
C TRP A 181 3.41 4.13 20.43
N VAL A 182 2.65 3.69 21.44
CA VAL A 182 1.56 4.42 22.09
C VAL A 182 1.73 4.33 23.59
N ALA A 183 1.41 5.39 24.31
CA ALA A 183 1.19 5.36 25.75
C ALA A 183 -0.22 5.87 26.03
N LEU A 184 -0.94 5.11 26.87
CA LEU A 184 -2.19 5.55 27.47
C LEU A 184 -1.84 6.47 28.63
N VAL A 185 -2.36 7.70 28.60
CA VAL A 185 -2.07 8.72 29.59
C VAL A 185 -3.36 9.13 30.28
N ASP A 186 -3.47 8.81 31.57
CA ASP A 186 -4.50 9.39 32.44
C ASP A 186 -4.05 10.82 32.78
N TRP A 187 -4.82 11.83 32.39
CA TRP A 187 -4.50 13.28 32.38
C TRP A 187 -4.28 13.89 33.79
N LYS A 188 -4.11 13.10 34.84
CA LYS A 188 -3.65 13.64 36.13
C LYS A 188 -2.20 14.08 35.96
N GLU A 189 -2.04 15.39 35.73
CA GLU A 189 -0.92 16.18 35.16
C GLU A 189 0.54 15.89 35.61
N GLU A 190 0.83 14.86 36.40
CA GLU A 190 2.20 14.52 36.81
C GLU A 190 2.85 13.39 35.97
N THR A 191 2.08 12.59 35.21
CA THR A 191 2.62 11.41 34.50
C THR A 191 2.66 11.54 32.96
N VAL A 192 2.02 12.57 32.40
CA VAL A 192 1.93 12.79 30.95
C VAL A 192 3.30 13.02 30.35
N ASP A 193 4.06 13.95 30.93
CA ASP A 193 5.40 14.29 30.45
C ASP A 193 6.36 13.11 30.60
N GLU A 194 6.24 12.31 31.66
CA GLU A 194 7.06 11.13 31.90
C GLU A 194 6.78 10.00 30.89
N LEU A 195 5.50 9.73 30.58
CA LEU A 195 5.09 8.72 29.60
C LEU A 195 5.47 9.11 28.17
N VAL A 196 5.26 10.39 27.81
CA VAL A 196 5.69 10.94 26.51
C VAL A 196 7.21 10.88 26.40
N GLN A 197 7.95 11.21 27.45
CA GLN A 197 9.41 11.07 27.49
C GLN A 197 9.86 9.62 27.34
N GLU A 198 9.14 8.64 27.91
CA GLU A 198 9.50 7.24 27.78
C GLU A 198 9.27 6.71 26.36
N ILE A 199 8.15 7.03 25.71
CA ILE A 199 7.95 6.72 24.28
C ILE A 199 9.09 7.35 23.46
N ALA A 200 9.37 8.63 23.70
CA ALA A 200 10.40 9.36 22.99
C ALA A 200 11.79 8.73 23.17
N ARG A 201 12.12 8.27 24.39
CA ARG A 201 13.37 7.57 24.72
C ARG A 201 13.49 6.27 23.95
N GLN A 202 12.44 5.45 23.95
CA GLN A 202 12.41 4.18 23.23
C GLN A 202 12.57 4.38 21.72
N ARG A 203 11.97 5.43 21.15
CA ARG A 203 12.08 5.74 19.72
C ARG A 203 13.47 6.25 19.33
N LEU A 204 14.05 7.16 20.11
CA LEU A 204 15.41 7.63 19.89
C LEU A 204 16.43 6.49 20.01
N ALA A 205 16.25 5.58 20.97
CA ALA A 205 17.07 4.38 21.11
C ALA A 205 16.94 3.44 19.89
N ALA A 206 15.72 3.20 19.39
CA ALA A 206 15.49 2.41 18.18
C ALA A 206 16.11 3.04 16.92
N ALA A 207 16.15 4.38 16.85
CA ALA A 207 16.80 5.13 15.78
C ALA A 207 18.34 5.18 15.88
N ARG A 208 18.94 4.59 16.92
CA ARG A 208 20.39 4.63 17.23
C ARG A 208 20.93 6.06 17.34
N VAL A 209 20.09 7.00 17.77
CA VAL A 209 20.53 8.35 18.11
C VAL A 209 21.31 8.26 19.43
N ARG A 210 22.46 8.95 19.52
CA ARG A 210 23.38 8.93 20.68
C ARG A 210 22.63 9.18 21.99
N SER A 211 23.17 8.74 23.13
CA SER A 211 22.57 8.90 24.45
C SER A 211 22.04 10.31 24.65
N VAL A 212 20.72 10.43 24.58
CA VAL A 212 20.01 11.69 24.79
C VAL A 212 19.75 11.78 26.28
N ASP A 213 20.63 12.48 27.00
CA ASP A 213 20.47 12.70 28.45
C ASP A 213 19.29 13.63 28.77
N THR A 214 18.78 14.35 27.76
CA THR A 214 17.60 15.24 27.85
C THR A 214 16.77 15.14 26.59
N ILE A 215 15.57 14.57 26.69
CA ILE A 215 14.67 14.37 25.57
C ILE A 215 13.77 15.60 25.48
N ASP A 216 14.08 16.50 24.57
CA ASP A 216 13.21 17.64 24.25
C ASP A 216 12.44 17.39 22.93
N PRO A 217 11.35 18.14 22.67
CA PRO A 217 10.60 18.05 21.43
C PRO A 217 11.45 18.29 20.17
N ALA A 218 12.55 19.05 20.29
CA ALA A 218 13.47 19.32 19.18
C ALA A 218 14.23 18.05 18.77
N SER A 219 14.68 17.25 19.73
CA SER A 219 15.38 15.98 19.51
C SER A 219 14.48 14.93 18.84
N LEU A 220 13.18 14.92 19.19
CA LEU A 220 12.17 14.11 18.51
C LEU A 220 12.00 14.55 17.06
N ALA A 221 11.80 15.85 16.84
CA ALA A 221 11.64 16.42 15.50
C ALA A 221 12.87 16.18 14.61
N GLU A 222 14.09 16.30 15.15
CA GLU A 222 15.34 15.96 14.45
C GLU A 222 15.41 14.49 14.05
N ALA A 223 14.85 13.59 14.86
CA ALA A 223 14.74 12.17 14.55
C ALA A 223 13.56 11.83 13.61
N GLY A 224 12.78 12.85 13.20
CA GLY A 224 11.58 12.72 12.36
C GLY A 224 10.32 12.34 13.13
N TYR A 225 10.37 12.29 14.47
CA TYR A 225 9.22 11.91 15.28
C TYR A 225 8.41 13.12 15.75
N ALA A 226 7.10 12.93 15.88
CA ALA A 226 6.19 13.90 16.49
C ALA A 226 5.15 13.19 17.36
N ILE A 227 4.62 13.90 18.35
CA ILE A 227 3.60 13.38 19.26
C ILE A 227 2.23 13.88 18.82
N ILE A 228 1.28 12.95 18.69
CA ILE A 228 -0.13 13.23 18.43
C ILE A 228 -0.92 12.78 19.65
N SER A 229 -1.83 13.64 20.13
CA SER A 229 -2.73 13.35 21.22
C SER A 229 -4.11 12.95 20.67
N LEU A 230 -4.65 11.83 21.14
CA LEU A 230 -6.04 11.45 20.92
C LEU A 230 -6.81 11.56 22.23
N GLU A 231 -7.99 12.16 22.19
CA GLU A 231 -8.97 12.11 23.26
C GLU A 231 -10.01 11.06 22.89
N ASP A 232 -10.13 10.02 23.71
CA ASP A 232 -11.06 8.91 23.47
C ASP A 232 -12.53 9.24 23.85
N GLY A 233 -12.77 10.48 24.30
CA GLY A 233 -14.07 10.98 24.73
C GLY A 233 -14.45 10.61 26.17
N SER A 234 -13.60 9.87 26.89
CA SER A 234 -13.74 9.68 28.34
C SER A 234 -13.16 10.88 29.09
N ASP A 235 -13.74 11.19 30.25
CA ASP A 235 -13.26 12.28 31.10
C ASP A 235 -11.84 11.95 31.60
N GLY A 236 -10.83 12.57 30.98
CA GLY A 236 -9.44 12.56 31.45
C GLY A 236 -8.50 11.55 30.82
N SER A 237 -8.87 10.81 29.77
CA SER A 237 -7.92 9.92 29.08
C SER A 237 -7.40 10.54 27.78
N THR A 238 -6.08 10.66 27.68
CA THR A 238 -5.38 11.08 26.46
C THR A 238 -4.43 9.99 26.01
N ILE A 239 -4.36 9.74 24.72
CA ILE A 239 -3.44 8.75 24.14
C ILE A 239 -2.37 9.51 23.38
N ALA A 240 -1.11 9.33 23.77
CA ALA A 240 0.03 9.92 23.08
C ALA A 240 0.62 8.92 22.08
N ILE A 241 0.72 9.32 20.82
CA ILE A 241 1.26 8.50 19.73
C ILE A 241 2.50 9.18 19.13
N ALA A 242 3.61 8.45 19.05
CA ALA A 242 4.79 8.93 18.33
C ALA A 242 4.75 8.50 16.85
N ALA A 243 4.64 9.47 15.94
CA ALA A 243 4.61 9.26 14.49
C ALA A 243 5.94 9.67 13.84
N ARG A 244 6.47 8.85 12.92
CA ARG A 244 7.80 9.06 12.28
C ARG A 244 7.78 9.91 11.02
N ASP A 245 6.63 10.12 10.39
CA ASP A 245 6.52 10.91 9.16
C ASP A 245 5.07 11.35 8.94
N ASP A 246 4.92 12.56 8.40
CA ASP A 246 3.66 13.19 7.95
C ASP A 246 2.51 13.11 8.98
N ILE A 247 2.63 13.96 10.02
CA ILE A 247 1.63 14.13 11.09
C ILE A 247 0.23 14.34 10.49
N GLU A 248 0.10 15.12 9.42
CA GLU A 248 -1.19 15.39 8.79
C GLU A 248 -1.80 14.11 8.21
N THR A 249 -1.01 13.30 7.49
CA THR A 249 -1.47 12.00 6.98
C THR A 249 -1.79 11.02 8.11
N VAL A 250 -0.99 10.99 9.18
CA VAL A 250 -1.24 10.10 10.33
C VAL A 250 -2.53 10.52 11.06
N ALA A 251 -2.71 11.81 11.33
CA ALA A 251 -3.93 12.35 11.93
C ALA A 251 -5.15 12.07 11.03
N GLN A 252 -5.05 12.28 9.72
CA GLN A 252 -6.12 11.95 8.78
C GLN A 252 -6.48 10.45 8.86
N LEU A 253 -5.48 9.56 8.78
CA LEU A 253 -5.71 8.12 8.85
C LEU A 253 -6.33 7.70 10.18
N LEU A 254 -5.88 8.28 11.29
CA LEU A 254 -6.47 8.07 12.62
C LEU A 254 -7.94 8.52 12.64
N GLY A 255 -8.27 9.68 12.08
CA GLY A 255 -9.66 10.16 11.98
C GLY A 255 -10.54 9.26 11.11
N GLU A 256 -9.95 8.58 10.12
CA GLU A 256 -10.65 7.59 9.28
C GLU A 256 -10.89 6.24 9.97
N VAL A 257 -9.98 5.80 10.86
CA VAL A 257 -10.10 4.50 11.56
C VAL A 257 -10.69 4.60 12.98
N ALA A 258 -10.69 5.80 13.56
CA ALA A 258 -11.15 6.12 14.90
C ALA A 258 -12.03 7.38 14.89
N PRO A 259 -13.13 7.42 14.12
CA PRO A 259 -13.94 8.63 13.95
C PRO A 259 -14.64 9.10 15.23
N HIS A 260 -14.65 8.28 16.28
CA HIS A 260 -15.19 8.59 17.60
C HIS A 260 -14.15 9.25 18.52
N MET A 261 -12.87 9.24 18.16
CA MET A 261 -11.80 9.89 18.92
C MET A 261 -11.54 11.30 18.38
N THR A 262 -11.19 12.23 19.27
CA THR A 262 -10.82 13.60 18.88
C THR A 262 -9.31 13.72 18.79
N LEU A 263 -8.80 14.24 17.68
CA LEU A 263 -7.37 14.43 17.44
C LEU A 263 -6.90 15.83 17.84
N ARG A 264 -5.78 15.91 18.56
CA ARG A 264 -5.01 17.13 18.81
C ARG A 264 -3.56 16.90 18.40
N ALA A 265 -3.04 17.73 17.51
CA ALA A 265 -1.65 17.71 17.04
C ALA A 265 -0.93 18.99 17.44
#